data_AF-A0A1Q7HD06-F1
#
_entry.id   AF-A0A1Q7HD06-F1
#
_cell.length_a   1.000
_cell.length_b   1.000
_cell.length_c   1.000
_cell.angle_alpha   90.00
_cell.angle_beta   90.00
_cell.angle_gamma   90.00
#
_symmetry.space_group_name_H-M   'P 1'
#
loop_
_entity.id
_entity.type
_entity.pdbx_description
1 polymer ?
#
loop_
_entity_poly.entity_id
_entity_poly.type
_entity_poly.pdbx_seq_one_letter_code
_entity_poly.pdbx_strand_id
1 'polypeptide(L)'
;MWLILFLTLIPQPSSTLDFDYFKTKVQPLLLEKRPGHARCSTCHSRSTAFRLQELPKGRTAYTEEESRKNFEAASRMVLPGVPLKSRLLTMPLAHEAGGTEFHPGGKHWESQNDPEWKVLADWVKNAATSVPPVR
;
A
#
# COMPACT_ATOMS: atom_id res chain seq x y z
N MET A 1 39.10 -31.85 10.73
CA MET A 1 38.33 -30.74 11.32
C MET A 1 37.24 -30.34 10.33
N TRP A 2 36.05 -30.93 10.42
CA TRP A 2 34.90 -30.54 9.58
C TRP A 2 33.96 -29.70 10.43
N LEU A 3 33.81 -28.42 10.10
CA LEU A 3 32.72 -27.61 10.66
C LEU A 3 31.43 -27.96 9.89
N ILE A 4 30.51 -28.64 10.56
CA ILE A 4 29.13 -28.78 10.11
C ILE A 4 28.45 -27.45 10.37
N LEU A 5 28.24 -26.65 9.32
CA LEU A 5 27.44 -25.44 9.38
C LEU A 5 25.96 -25.86 9.44
N PHE A 6 25.37 -25.84 10.64
CA PHE A 6 23.92 -25.96 10.78
C PHE A 6 23.29 -24.66 10.27
N LEU A 7 22.82 -24.64 9.02
CA LEU A 7 21.86 -23.65 8.57
C LEU A 7 20.53 -23.91 9.28
N THR A 8 20.30 -23.23 10.39
CA THR A 8 18.95 -23.10 10.93
C THR A 8 18.13 -22.26 9.94
N LEU A 9 17.25 -22.90 9.17
CA LEU A 9 16.16 -22.19 8.50
C LEU A 9 15.24 -21.64 9.58
N ILE A 10 15.39 -20.35 9.89
CA ILE A 10 14.38 -19.63 10.65
C ILE A 10 13.21 -19.40 9.67
N PRO A 11 12.00 -19.93 9.92
CA PRO A 11 10.85 -19.57 9.12
C PRO A 11 10.63 -18.06 9.28
N GLN A 12 10.84 -17.30 8.22
CA GLN A 12 10.40 -15.91 8.20
C GLN A 12 8.87 -15.92 8.21
N PRO A 13 8.22 -15.23 9.16
CA PRO A 13 6.78 -15.05 9.07
C PRO A 13 6.49 -14.35 7.74
N SER A 14 5.76 -15.02 6.86
CA SER A 14 5.16 -14.38 5.70
C SER A 14 4.10 -13.43 6.25
N SER A 15 4.47 -12.17 6.44
CA SER A 15 3.54 -11.16 6.91
C SER A 15 2.51 -10.92 5.82
N THR A 16 1.32 -11.44 5.99
CA THR A 16 0.20 -11.19 5.08
C THR A 16 -0.39 -9.82 5.41
N LEU A 17 -0.50 -8.96 4.40
CA LEU A 17 -1.18 -7.67 4.53
C LEU A 17 -2.67 -7.91 4.82
N ASP A 18 -3.28 -7.02 5.59
CA ASP A 18 -4.69 -7.16 5.98
C ASP A 18 -5.62 -6.65 4.86
N PHE A 19 -6.44 -7.53 4.29
CA PHE A 19 -7.38 -7.18 3.22
C PHE A 19 -8.52 -6.28 3.69
N ASP A 20 -9.08 -6.51 4.88
CA ASP A 20 -10.20 -5.73 5.37
C ASP A 20 -9.76 -4.33 5.77
N TYR A 21 -8.58 -4.19 6.38
CA TYR A 21 -7.96 -2.88 6.61
C TYR A 21 -7.70 -2.17 5.28
N PHE A 22 -7.15 -2.87 4.28
CA PHE A 22 -6.95 -2.27 2.96
C PHE A 22 -8.26 -1.76 2.37
N LYS A 23 -9.28 -2.63 2.28
CA LYS A 23 -10.58 -2.31 1.66
C LYS A 23 -11.27 -1.12 2.35
N THR A 24 -11.20 -1.05 3.68
CA THR A 24 -11.96 -0.08 4.48
C THR A 24 -11.20 1.21 4.79
N LYS A 25 -9.86 1.20 4.79
CA LYS A 25 -9.03 2.35 5.19
C LYS A 25 -8.09 2.84 4.09
N VAL A 26 -7.43 1.93 3.38
CA VAL A 26 -6.42 2.30 2.36
C VAL A 26 -7.06 2.59 1.00
N GLN A 27 -7.91 1.69 0.52
CA GLN A 27 -8.52 1.79 -0.81
C GLN A 27 -9.32 3.09 -1.02
N PRO A 28 -10.09 3.61 -0.04
CA PRO A 28 -10.77 4.90 -0.19
C PRO A 28 -9.79 6.06 -0.49
N LEU A 29 -8.59 6.05 0.11
CA LEU A 29 -7.58 7.09 -0.11
C LEU A 29 -7.07 7.13 -1.56
N LEU A 30 -7.15 6.00 -2.28
CA LEU A 30 -6.76 5.88 -3.70
C LEU A 30 -7.80 6.51 -4.65
N LEU A 31 -9.04 6.66 -4.17
CA LEU A 31 -10.15 7.31 -4.88
C LEU A 31 -10.33 8.78 -4.47
N GLU A 32 -9.78 9.17 -3.33
CA GLU A 32 -9.96 10.50 -2.76
C GLU A 32 -9.35 11.60 -3.65
N LYS A 33 -10.12 12.67 -3.87
CA LYS A 33 -9.70 13.82 -4.67
C LYS A 33 -9.32 14.95 -3.73
N ARG A 34 -8.03 15.22 -3.66
CA ARG A 34 -7.48 16.32 -2.87
C ARG A 34 -7.37 17.58 -3.74
N PRO A 35 -7.58 18.79 -3.18
CA PRO A 35 -7.27 20.03 -3.86
C PRO A 35 -5.83 20.00 -4.38
N GLY A 36 -5.60 20.39 -5.63
CA GLY A 36 -4.26 20.39 -6.24
C GLY A 36 -3.73 19.04 -6.75
N HIS A 37 -4.32 17.89 -6.38
CA HIS A 37 -3.77 16.56 -6.72
C HIS A 37 -4.71 15.73 -7.58
N ALA A 38 -4.20 14.97 -8.55
CA ALA A 38 -4.99 13.96 -9.24
C ALA A 38 -5.45 12.86 -8.25
N ARG A 39 -6.52 12.12 -8.56
CA ARG A 39 -6.79 10.87 -7.83
C ARG A 39 -5.74 9.85 -8.22
N CYS A 40 -5.32 8.99 -7.29
CA CYS A 40 -4.41 7.89 -7.62
C CYS A 40 -5.01 7.03 -8.74
N SER A 41 -6.30 6.68 -8.63
CA SER A 41 -7.02 5.89 -9.62
C SER A 41 -7.06 6.50 -11.03
N THR A 42 -6.97 7.83 -11.19
CA THR A 42 -6.99 8.48 -12.51
C THR A 42 -5.82 8.03 -13.39
N CYS A 43 -4.63 7.88 -12.81
CA CYS A 43 -3.44 7.41 -13.53
C CYS A 43 -3.27 5.88 -13.40
N HIS A 44 -3.58 5.33 -12.23
CA HIS A 44 -3.30 3.93 -11.92
C HIS A 44 -4.35 2.92 -12.42
N SER A 45 -5.52 3.36 -12.91
CA SER A 45 -6.48 2.47 -13.59
C SER A 45 -6.10 2.11 -15.04
N ARG A 46 -5.07 2.77 -15.58
CA ARG A 46 -4.64 2.63 -16.98
C ARG A 46 -3.38 1.78 -17.10
N SER A 47 -2.25 2.39 -17.47
CA SER A 47 -1.01 1.67 -17.81
C SER A 47 0.13 2.09 -16.88
N THR A 48 0.07 1.63 -15.63
CA THR A 48 1.20 1.71 -14.68
C THR A 48 1.45 0.34 -14.07
N ALA A 49 2.62 0.14 -13.44
CA ALA A 49 2.91 -1.10 -12.71
C ALA A 49 1.94 -1.33 -11.52
N PHE A 50 1.51 -0.25 -10.87
CA PHE A 50 0.44 -0.30 -9.87
C PHE A 50 -0.92 -0.17 -10.57
N ARG A 51 -1.44 -1.29 -11.09
CA ARG A 51 -2.67 -1.31 -11.89
C ARG A 51 -3.91 -1.56 -11.03
N LEU A 52 -4.65 -0.49 -10.75
CA LEU A 52 -5.97 -0.54 -10.12
C LEU A 52 -7.04 -0.95 -11.14
N GLN A 53 -8.13 -1.53 -10.66
CA GLN A 53 -9.35 -1.68 -11.44
C GLN A 53 -9.92 -0.30 -11.75
N GLU A 54 -10.47 -0.16 -12.95
CA GLU A 54 -11.23 1.03 -13.32
C GLU A 54 -12.51 1.10 -12.49
N LEU A 55 -12.85 2.30 -12.01
CA LEU A 55 -14.13 2.56 -11.37
C LEU A 55 -15.09 3.15 -12.42
N PRO A 56 -16.11 2.42 -12.88
CA PRO A 56 -17.13 2.88 -13.81
C PRO A 56 -17.76 4.20 -13.37
N LYS A 57 -18.13 5.01 -14.37
CA LYS A 57 -18.81 6.29 -14.15
C LYS A 57 -20.06 6.10 -13.28
N GLY A 58 -20.22 6.98 -12.30
CA GLY A 58 -21.36 6.97 -11.36
C GLY A 58 -21.19 6.04 -10.16
N ARG A 59 -20.15 5.18 -10.11
CA ARG A 59 -19.82 4.42 -8.89
C ARG A 59 -18.83 5.19 -8.03
N THR A 60 -19.02 5.11 -6.72
CA THR A 60 -18.14 5.71 -5.71
C THR A 60 -17.28 4.68 -4.96
N ALA A 61 -17.55 3.38 -5.16
CA ALA A 61 -16.84 2.28 -4.52
C ALA A 61 -16.70 1.08 -5.45
N TYR A 62 -15.63 0.32 -5.23
CA TYR A 62 -15.36 -0.96 -5.90
C TYR A 62 -16.23 -2.09 -5.35
N THR A 63 -16.50 -3.12 -6.15
CA THR A 63 -17.04 -4.39 -5.63
C THR A 63 -16.00 -5.11 -4.77
N GLU A 64 -16.40 -6.19 -4.10
CA GLU A 64 -15.45 -7.01 -3.33
C GLU A 64 -14.39 -7.63 -4.25
N GLU A 65 -14.80 -8.17 -5.40
CA GLU A 65 -13.91 -8.79 -6.38
C GLU A 65 -12.91 -7.78 -6.94
N GLU A 66 -13.37 -6.56 -7.25
CA GLU A 66 -12.51 -5.46 -7.69
C GLU A 66 -11.54 -5.04 -6.58
N SER A 67 -12.01 -5.01 -5.33
CA SER A 67 -11.18 -4.69 -4.16
C SER A 67 -10.09 -5.72 -3.93
N ARG A 68 -10.35 -7.02 -4.15
CA ARG A 68 -9.33 -8.08 -4.08
C ARG A 68 -8.24 -7.90 -5.12
N LYS A 69 -8.60 -7.59 -6.36
CA LYS A 69 -7.63 -7.28 -7.43
C LYS A 69 -6.78 -6.04 -7.10
N ASN A 70 -7.42 -5.01 -6.54
CA ASN A 70 -6.70 -3.80 -6.10
C ASN A 70 -5.75 -4.09 -4.94
N PHE A 71 -6.17 -4.92 -3.99
CA PHE A 71 -5.34 -5.36 -2.86
C PHE A 71 -4.10 -6.10 -3.36
N GLU A 72 -4.24 -7.04 -4.28
CA GLU A 72 -3.09 -7.74 -4.90
C GLU A 72 -2.15 -6.76 -5.61
N ALA A 73 -2.69 -5.78 -6.33
CA ALA A 73 -1.89 -4.75 -6.99
C ALA A 73 -1.13 -3.87 -5.99
N ALA A 74 -1.79 -3.44 -4.92
CA ALA A 74 -1.17 -2.62 -3.87
C ALA A 74 -0.11 -3.41 -3.09
N SER A 75 -0.36 -4.71 -2.84
CA SER A 75 0.54 -5.60 -2.11
C SER A 75 1.89 -5.76 -2.81
N ARG A 76 1.91 -5.73 -4.16
CA ARG A 76 3.16 -5.74 -4.94
C ARG A 76 3.98 -4.45 -4.84
N MET A 77 3.38 -3.37 -4.34
CA MET A 77 4.04 -2.06 -4.21
C MET A 77 4.63 -1.81 -2.82
N VAL A 78 4.47 -2.77 -1.91
CA VAL A 78 4.90 -2.63 -0.52
C VAL A 78 5.90 -3.70 -0.13
N LEU A 79 6.82 -3.32 0.75
CA LEU A 79 7.62 -4.23 1.55
C LEU A 79 6.98 -4.28 2.93
N PRO A 80 6.27 -5.37 3.27
CA PRO A 80 5.63 -5.52 4.58
C PRO A 80 6.59 -5.21 5.75
N GLY A 81 6.08 -4.52 6.76
CA GLY A 81 6.85 -4.05 7.92
C GLY A 81 7.68 -2.80 7.66
N VAL A 82 7.89 -2.37 6.40
CA VAL A 82 8.85 -1.30 6.08
C VAL A 82 8.23 -0.21 5.16
N PRO A 83 7.44 0.73 5.72
CA PRO A 83 6.81 1.85 5.01
C PRO A 83 7.75 2.64 4.09
N LEU A 84 8.91 3.05 4.58
CA LEU A 84 9.86 3.88 3.80
C LEU A 84 10.66 3.11 2.75
N LYS A 85 10.49 1.78 2.66
CA LYS A 85 11.01 0.99 1.53
C LYS A 85 9.89 0.56 0.57
N SER A 86 8.65 1.01 0.82
CA SER A 86 7.46 0.67 0.02
C SER A 86 7.13 1.77 -0.97
N ARG A 87 7.16 1.46 -2.27
CA ARG A 87 6.89 2.45 -3.35
C ARG A 87 5.50 3.07 -3.25
N LEU A 88 4.51 2.32 -2.75
CA LEU A 88 3.16 2.84 -2.51
C LEU A 88 3.16 4.08 -1.60
N LEU A 89 4.12 4.18 -0.68
CA LEU A 89 4.22 5.27 0.28
C LEU A 89 5.25 6.32 -0.09
N THR A 90 6.36 5.94 -0.72
CA THR A 90 7.46 6.88 -1.01
C THR A 90 7.28 7.66 -2.30
N MET A 91 6.61 7.11 -3.32
CA MET A 91 6.34 7.83 -4.57
C MET A 91 5.48 9.09 -4.34
N PRO A 92 4.33 9.03 -3.63
CA PRO A 92 3.50 10.20 -3.37
C PRO A 92 3.94 11.06 -2.17
N LEU A 93 4.95 10.67 -1.40
CA LEU A 93 5.47 11.47 -0.28
C LEU A 93 6.48 12.53 -0.77
N ALA A 94 6.49 13.72 -0.17
CA ALA A 94 7.48 14.77 -0.44
C ALA A 94 8.92 14.24 -0.29
N HIS A 95 9.84 14.77 -1.11
CA HIS A 95 11.23 14.30 -1.14
C HIS A 95 11.91 14.48 0.22
N GLU A 96 11.76 15.66 0.80
CA GLU A 96 12.29 16.04 2.13
C GLU A 96 11.79 15.14 3.27
N ALA A 97 10.64 14.49 3.10
CA ALA A 97 10.07 13.57 4.08
C ALA A 97 10.51 12.11 3.88
N GLY A 98 11.41 11.83 2.94
CA GLY A 98 11.87 10.49 2.57
C GLY A 98 11.17 9.89 1.36
N GLY A 99 10.45 10.70 0.59
CA GLY A 99 9.88 10.31 -0.69
C GLY A 99 10.87 10.33 -1.85
N THR A 100 10.44 9.83 -3.01
CA THR A 100 11.24 9.90 -4.23
C THR A 100 11.32 11.33 -4.78
N GLU A 101 12.23 11.61 -5.70
CA GLU A 101 12.30 12.93 -6.36
C GLU A 101 11.01 13.21 -7.16
N PHE A 102 10.57 12.24 -7.96
CA PHE A 102 9.51 12.44 -8.95
C PHE A 102 8.37 11.46 -8.81
N HIS A 103 7.15 11.97 -8.99
CA HIS A 103 5.93 11.19 -9.20
C HIS A 103 4.99 11.97 -10.14
N PRO A 104 4.61 11.41 -11.30
CA PRO A 104 3.79 12.14 -12.28
C PRO A 104 2.46 12.68 -11.74
N GLY A 105 1.85 11.99 -10.78
CA GLY A 105 0.61 12.42 -10.12
C GLY A 105 0.79 13.53 -9.08
N GLY A 106 2.03 13.95 -8.81
CA GLY A 106 2.40 14.89 -7.76
C GLY A 106 2.69 14.22 -6.41
N LYS A 107 3.12 15.03 -5.45
CA LYS A 107 3.27 14.63 -4.04
C LYS A 107 1.96 14.88 -3.32
N HIS A 108 1.40 13.87 -2.68
CA HIS A 108 0.11 13.94 -1.98
C HIS A 108 0.25 14.22 -0.49
N TRP A 109 1.43 13.96 0.08
CA TRP A 109 1.71 14.14 1.51
C TRP A 109 3.07 14.82 1.69
N GLU A 110 3.10 15.83 2.55
CA GLU A 110 4.31 16.62 2.83
C GLU A 110 5.19 15.96 3.90
N SER A 111 4.63 15.05 4.69
CA SER A 111 5.30 14.44 5.83
C SER A 111 4.81 13.01 6.13
N GLN A 112 5.62 12.27 6.88
CA GLN A 112 5.18 10.99 7.47
C GLN A 112 4.19 11.19 8.63
N ASN A 113 3.94 12.45 9.02
CA ASN A 113 2.98 12.80 10.06
C ASN A 113 1.57 13.02 9.53
N ASP A 114 1.41 13.15 8.22
CA ASP A 114 0.11 13.28 7.57
C ASP A 114 -0.82 12.11 7.97
N PRO A 115 -2.06 12.40 8.42
CA PRO A 115 -2.95 11.36 8.93
C PRO A 115 -3.23 10.25 7.92
N GLU A 116 -3.39 10.61 6.65
CA GLU A 116 -3.64 9.64 5.58
C GLU A 116 -2.39 8.81 5.27
N TRP A 117 -1.20 9.41 5.29
CA TRP A 117 0.05 8.68 5.11
C TRP A 117 0.22 7.64 6.23
N LYS A 118 -0.13 8.01 7.47
CA LYS A 118 -0.13 7.09 8.62
C LYS A 118 -1.08 5.90 8.41
N VAL A 119 -2.26 6.11 7.83
CA VAL A 119 -3.19 5.01 7.51
C VAL A 119 -2.53 3.97 6.59
N LEU A 120 -1.82 4.40 5.54
CA LEU A 120 -1.06 3.50 4.66
C LEU A 120 0.12 2.85 5.39
N ALA A 121 0.84 3.63 6.19
CA ALA A 121 1.99 3.14 6.94
C ALA A 121 1.58 2.08 7.95
N ASP A 122 0.45 2.26 8.63
CA ASP A 122 -0.08 1.30 9.59
C ASP A 122 -0.48 -0.01 8.90
N TRP A 123 -1.11 0.06 7.71
CA TRP A 123 -1.38 -1.14 6.93
C TRP A 123 -0.10 -1.93 6.58
N VAL A 124 0.96 -1.22 6.19
CA VAL A 124 2.25 -1.86 5.86
C VAL A 124 2.98 -2.37 7.11
N LYS A 125 3.00 -1.61 8.21
CA LYS A 125 3.65 -2.00 9.47
C LYS A 125 2.97 -3.20 10.12
N ASN A 126 1.65 -3.25 10.07
CA ASN A 126 0.83 -4.24 10.77
C ASN A 126 0.55 -5.51 9.93
N ALA A 127 1.28 -5.71 8.83
CA ALA A 127 1.24 -6.96 8.08
C ALA A 127 1.54 -8.12 9.05
N ALA A 128 0.55 -9.00 9.24
CA ALA A 128 0.47 -10.04 10.28
C ALA A 128 0.40 -9.60 11.76
N THR A 129 -0.47 -8.64 12.11
CA THR A 129 -1.00 -8.51 13.49
C THR A 129 -2.47 -8.86 13.66
N SER A 130 -3.23 -9.05 12.56
CA SER A 130 -4.59 -9.59 12.63
C SER A 130 -4.58 -11.12 12.68
N VAL A 131 -4.38 -11.65 13.89
CA VAL A 131 -4.87 -13.00 14.20
C VAL A 131 -6.40 -12.92 14.12
N PRO A 132 -7.09 -13.72 13.28
CA PRO A 132 -8.55 -13.73 13.28
C PRO A 132 -9.05 -14.13 14.67
N PRO A 133 -10.18 -13.57 15.16
CA PRO A 133 -10.75 -14.04 16.42
C PRO A 133 -11.03 -15.54 16.29
N VAL A 134 -10.39 -16.32 17.15
CA VAL A 134 -10.75 -17.73 17.34
C VAL A 134 -12.22 -17.72 17.76
N ARG A 135 -13.08 -18.28 16.91
CA ARG A 135 -14.47 -18.57 17.25
C ARG A 135 -14.53 -19.78 18.18
#